data_AF-A0A2I0FLL1-F1
#
_entry.id   AF-A0A2I0FLL1-F1
#
_cell.length_a   1.000
_cell.length_b   1.000
_cell.length_c   1.000
_cell.angle_alpha   90.00
_cell.angle_beta   90.00
_cell.angle_gamma   90.00
#
_symmetry.space_group_name_H-M   'P 1'
#
loop_
_entity.id
_entity.type
_entity.pdbx_description
1 polymer ?
#
loop_
_entity_poly.entity_id
_entity_poly.type
_entity_poly.pdbx_seq_one_letter_code
_entity_poly.pdbx_strand_id
1 'polypeptide(L)'
;MGKVIEWFLKKAFPIILELLKVYGEEIVRGLTKVIFTYMAEREKKKAEDHLNSAKESFAKAEKAETEEVKNKHLFEYEFYKKQAELKSNEINELAKDFAKIEQKTVKLVAEATSKMKAEDLFDLNKKNQSIELTSKENYTGIETATDISNLK
;
A
#
# COMPACT_ATOMS: atom_id res chain seq x y z
N MET A 1 -19.06 25.03 32.05
CA MET A 1 -18.24 24.02 31.35
C MET A 1 -17.31 23.40 32.38
N GLY A 2 -17.34 22.07 32.58
CA GLY A 2 -16.58 21.43 33.67
C GLY A 2 -15.06 21.54 33.45
N LYS A 3 -14.28 21.72 34.53
CA LYS A 3 -12.81 21.82 34.50
C LYS A 3 -12.13 20.71 33.69
N VAL A 4 -12.74 19.52 33.64
CA VAL A 4 -12.28 18.36 32.86
C VAL A 4 -12.38 18.58 31.35
N ILE A 5 -13.48 19.19 30.87
CA ILE A 5 -13.68 19.48 29.44
C ILE A 5 -12.70 20.55 28.98
N GLU A 6 -12.50 21.59 29.79
CA GLU A 6 -11.54 22.65 29.49
C GLU A 6 -10.09 22.12 29.45
N TRP A 7 -9.74 21.24 30.39
CA TRP A 7 -8.45 20.55 30.38
C TRP A 7 -8.29 19.67 29.13
N PHE A 8 -9.32 18.91 28.75
CA PHE A 8 -9.30 18.07 27.55
C PHE A 8 -9.06 18.91 26.30
N LEU A 9 -9.84 19.98 26.10
CA LEU A 9 -9.71 20.86 24.93
C LEU A 9 -8.34 21.55 24.85
N LYS A 10 -7.75 21.93 25.99
CA LYS A 10 -6.48 22.65 26.04
C LYS A 10 -5.24 21.75 26.02
N LYS A 11 -5.33 20.52 26.49
CA LYS A 11 -4.17 19.63 26.71
C LYS A 11 -4.25 18.34 25.90
N ALA A 12 -5.36 17.61 25.96
CA ALA A 12 -5.48 16.31 25.32
C ALA A 12 -5.81 16.42 23.83
N PHE A 13 -6.74 17.29 23.46
CA PHE A 13 -7.24 17.41 22.09
C PHE A 13 -6.15 17.79 21.07
N PRO A 14 -5.23 18.76 21.35
CA PRO A 14 -4.13 19.05 20.44
C PRO A 14 -3.21 17.84 20.19
N ILE A 15 -2.93 17.05 21.24
CA ILE A 15 -2.11 15.84 21.14
C ILE A 15 -2.82 14.78 20.28
N ILE A 16 -4.13 14.61 20.47
CA ILE A 16 -4.93 13.67 19.67
C ILE A 16 -4.92 14.08 18.19
N LEU A 17 -5.07 15.38 17.89
CA LEU A 17 -4.99 15.87 16.51
C LEU A 17 -3.62 15.59 15.88
N GLU A 18 -2.53 15.78 16.64
CA GLU A 18 -1.19 15.49 16.18
C GLU A 18 -1.00 13.99 15.88
N LEU A 19 -1.48 13.12 16.77
CA LEU A 19 -1.46 11.66 16.56
C LEU A 19 -2.28 11.25 15.34
N LEU A 20 -3.50 11.79 15.18
CA LEU A 20 -4.35 11.51 14.02
C LEU A 20 -3.69 11.92 12.72
N LYS A 21 -2.97 13.05 12.72
CA LYS A 21 -2.21 13.50 11.56
C LYS A 21 -1.07 12.53 11.25
N VAL A 22 -0.23 12.19 12.24
CA VAL A 22 0.91 11.28 12.05
C VAL A 22 0.45 9.91 11.55
N TYR A 23 -0.51 9.28 12.24
CA TYR A 23 -1.00 7.96 11.84
C TYR A 23 -1.78 8.00 10.53
N GLY A 24 -2.55 9.06 10.27
CA GLY A 24 -3.23 9.23 8.99
C GLY A 24 -2.26 9.33 7.83
N GLU A 25 -1.16 10.07 8.00
CA GLU A 25 -0.07 10.12 7.02
C GLU A 25 0.60 8.76 6.83
N GLU A 26 0.91 8.04 7.91
CA GLU A 26 1.51 6.70 7.83
C GLU A 26 0.61 5.70 7.09
N ILE A 27 -0.69 5.71 7.37
CA ILE A 27 -1.67 4.85 6.68
C ILE A 27 -1.68 5.14 5.18
N VAL A 28 -1.70 6.42 4.79
CA VAL A 28 -1.66 6.82 3.38
C VAL A 28 -0.38 6.33 2.70
N ARG A 29 0.79 6.56 3.32
CA ARG A 29 2.07 6.12 2.76
C ARG A 29 2.15 4.60 2.65
N GLY A 30 1.66 3.89 3.69
CA GLY A 30 1.57 2.43 3.69
C GLY A 30 0.70 1.89 2.57
N LEU A 31 -0.53 2.40 2.42
CA LEU A 31 -1.45 1.99 1.38
C LEU A 31 -0.92 2.28 -0.03
N THR A 32 -0.42 3.50 -0.27
CA THR A 32 0.22 3.88 -1.53
C THR A 32 1.34 2.90 -1.88
N LYS A 33 2.22 2.57 -0.92
CA LYS A 33 3.34 1.64 -1.12
C LYS A 33 2.87 0.23 -1.49
N VAL A 34 1.86 -0.30 -0.80
CA VAL A 34 1.31 -1.64 -1.08
C VAL A 34 0.72 -1.69 -2.49
N ILE A 35 -0.10 -0.71 -2.86
CA ILE A 35 -0.74 -0.66 -4.18
C ILE A 35 0.32 -0.49 -5.28
N PHE A 36 1.29 0.42 -5.09
CA PHE A 36 2.39 0.62 -6.02
C PHE A 36 3.18 -0.68 -6.22
N THR A 37 3.55 -1.36 -5.12
CA THR A 37 4.31 -2.61 -5.20
C THR A 37 3.56 -3.67 -6.00
N TYR A 38 2.26 -3.84 -5.76
CA TYR A 38 1.43 -4.78 -6.50
C TYR A 38 1.35 -4.43 -8.00
N MET A 39 1.15 -3.16 -8.34
CA MET A 39 1.09 -2.71 -9.74
C MET A 39 2.44 -2.84 -10.44
N ALA A 40 3.52 -2.44 -9.78
CA ALA A 40 4.88 -2.53 -10.31
C ALA A 40 5.28 -3.98 -10.58
N GLU A 41 4.98 -4.91 -9.66
CA GLU A 41 5.26 -6.34 -9.85
C GLU A 41 4.46 -6.91 -11.04
N ARG A 42 3.21 -6.47 -11.20
CA ARG A 42 2.36 -6.87 -12.34
C ARG A 42 2.93 -6.40 -13.68
N GLU A 43 3.34 -5.13 -13.80
CA GLU A 43 3.93 -4.62 -15.04
C GLU A 43 5.32 -5.20 -15.30
N LYS A 44 6.11 -5.43 -14.24
CA LYS A 44 7.39 -6.15 -14.34
C LYS A 44 7.20 -7.56 -14.90
N LYS A 45 6.24 -8.31 -14.38
CA LYS A 45 5.93 -9.65 -14.90
C LYS A 45 5.56 -9.63 -16.39
N LYS A 46 4.72 -8.67 -16.82
CA LYS A 46 4.39 -8.51 -18.24
C LYS A 46 5.61 -8.16 -19.09
N ALA A 47 6.51 -7.30 -18.58
CA ALA A 47 7.76 -6.99 -19.26
C ALA A 47 8.64 -8.23 -19.44
N GLU A 48 8.74 -9.07 -18.40
CA GLU A 48 9.45 -10.35 -18.45
C GLU A 48 8.81 -11.32 -19.46
N ASP A 49 7.49 -11.44 -19.48
CA ASP A 49 6.75 -12.28 -20.44
C ASP A 49 6.99 -11.84 -21.90
N HIS A 50 7.02 -10.53 -22.15
CA HIS A 50 7.36 -9.97 -23.46
C HIS A 50 8.83 -10.20 -23.82
N LEU A 51 9.77 -10.06 -22.87
CA LEU A 51 11.18 -10.38 -23.11
C LEU A 51 11.40 -11.86 -23.44
N ASN A 52 10.69 -12.76 -22.78
CA ASN A 52 10.76 -14.20 -23.08
C ASN A 52 10.21 -14.48 -24.48
N SER A 53 9.08 -13.86 -24.83
CA SER A 53 8.51 -13.95 -26.19
C SER A 53 9.48 -13.41 -27.25
N ALA A 54 10.17 -12.31 -26.96
CA ALA A 54 11.21 -11.76 -27.83
C ALA A 54 12.36 -12.77 -28.03
N LYS A 55 12.89 -13.34 -26.94
CA LYS A 55 13.97 -14.35 -27.00
C LYS A 55 13.55 -15.57 -27.81
N GLU A 56 12.32 -16.03 -27.66
CA GLU A 56 11.80 -17.15 -28.45
C GLU A 56 11.71 -16.81 -29.94
N SER A 57 11.19 -15.64 -30.30
CA SER A 57 11.16 -15.17 -31.70
C SER A 57 12.57 -15.02 -32.26
N PHE A 58 13.54 -14.52 -31.49
CA PHE A 58 14.93 -14.44 -31.91
C PHE A 58 15.52 -15.85 -32.17
N ALA A 59 15.31 -16.79 -31.27
CA ALA A 59 15.77 -18.18 -31.44
C ALA A 59 15.12 -18.87 -32.65
N LYS A 60 13.87 -18.53 -32.99
CA LYS A 60 13.20 -18.99 -34.22
C LYS A 60 13.81 -18.35 -35.48
N ALA A 61 14.18 -17.08 -35.41
CA ALA A 61 14.86 -16.40 -36.51
C ALA A 61 16.23 -17.01 -36.82
N GLU A 62 17.01 -17.37 -35.78
CA GLU A 62 18.32 -18.02 -35.96
C GLU A 62 18.23 -19.41 -36.61
N LYS A 63 17.12 -20.12 -36.40
CA LYS A 63 16.86 -21.46 -36.94
C LYS A 63 16.08 -21.45 -38.25
N ALA A 64 15.69 -20.28 -38.75
CA ALA A 64 14.87 -20.17 -39.95
C ALA A 64 15.68 -20.54 -41.21
N GLU A 65 15.09 -21.39 -42.04
CA GLU A 65 15.72 -21.90 -43.27
C GLU A 65 15.67 -20.89 -44.43
N THR A 66 14.74 -19.93 -44.37
CA THR A 66 14.55 -18.93 -45.42
C THR A 66 14.65 -17.51 -44.87
N GLU A 67 15.17 -16.60 -45.69
CA GLU A 67 15.34 -15.19 -45.32
C GLU A 67 13.99 -14.51 -45.02
N GLU A 68 12.90 -14.92 -45.68
CA GLU A 68 11.56 -14.41 -45.44
C GLU A 68 11.03 -14.78 -44.05
N VAL A 69 11.20 -16.04 -43.63
CA VAL A 69 10.79 -16.51 -42.29
C VAL A 69 11.66 -15.90 -41.21
N LYS A 70 12.97 -15.76 -41.48
CA LYS A 70 13.91 -15.07 -40.60
C LYS A 70 13.50 -13.62 -40.35
N ASN A 71 13.19 -12.88 -41.42
CA ASN A 71 12.75 -11.48 -41.33
C ASN A 71 11.44 -11.33 -40.55
N LYS A 72 10.48 -12.24 -40.73
CA LYS A 72 9.25 -12.25 -39.94
C LYS A 72 9.54 -12.41 -38.44
N HIS A 73 10.38 -13.36 -38.05
CA HIS A 73 10.70 -13.59 -36.65
C HIS A 73 11.57 -12.48 -36.03
N LEU A 74 12.44 -11.83 -36.83
CA LEU A 74 13.16 -10.62 -36.39
C LEU A 74 12.21 -9.46 -36.12
N PHE A 75 11.17 -9.28 -36.95
CA PHE A 75 10.13 -8.28 -36.69
C PHE A 75 9.38 -8.57 -35.38
N GLU A 76 8.98 -9.83 -35.15
CA GLU A 76 8.34 -10.24 -33.89
C GLU A 76 9.24 -10.01 -32.67
N TYR A 77 10.54 -10.31 -32.78
CA TYR A 77 11.53 -10.00 -31.75
C TYR A 77 11.55 -8.52 -31.39
N GLU A 78 11.70 -7.64 -32.39
CA GLU A 78 11.74 -6.18 -32.18
C GLU A 78 10.41 -5.66 -31.61
N PHE A 79 9.28 -6.22 -32.05
CA PHE A 79 7.96 -5.87 -31.52
C PHE A 79 7.87 -6.20 -30.02
N TYR A 80 8.17 -7.44 -29.63
CA TYR A 80 8.07 -7.85 -28.22
C TYR A 80 9.10 -7.15 -27.33
N LYS A 81 10.30 -6.89 -27.84
CA LYS A 81 11.30 -6.09 -27.13
C LYS A 81 10.79 -4.68 -26.81
N LYS A 82 10.20 -3.99 -27.80
CA LYS A 82 9.59 -2.68 -27.58
C LYS A 82 8.45 -2.73 -26.57
N GLN A 83 7.62 -3.77 -26.60
CA GLN A 83 6.55 -3.94 -25.60
C GLN A 83 7.11 -4.09 -24.19
N ALA A 84 8.18 -4.87 -24.02
CA ALA A 84 8.83 -5.00 -22.72
C ALA A 84 9.43 -3.67 -22.22
N GLU A 85 10.07 -2.90 -23.10
CA GLU A 85 10.60 -1.57 -22.79
C GLU A 85 9.48 -0.61 -22.37
N LEU A 86 8.35 -0.61 -23.09
CA LEU A 86 7.17 0.18 -22.72
C LEU A 86 6.65 -0.18 -21.33
N LYS A 87 6.53 -1.47 -21.01
CA LYS A 87 6.10 -1.93 -19.68
C LYS A 87 7.08 -1.59 -18.57
N SER A 88 8.38 -1.65 -18.85
CA SER A 88 9.39 -1.18 -17.90
C SER A 88 9.30 0.33 -17.66
N ASN A 89 9.04 1.12 -18.71
CA ASN A 89 8.85 2.56 -18.59
C ASN A 89 7.55 2.93 -17.85
N GLU A 90 6.47 2.15 -18.02
CA GLU A 90 5.21 2.34 -17.27
C GLU A 90 5.43 2.26 -15.75
N ILE A 91 6.37 1.45 -15.26
CA ILE A 91 6.71 1.40 -13.82
C ILE A 91 7.23 2.74 -13.31
N ASN A 92 8.05 3.44 -14.11
CA ASN A 92 8.59 4.74 -13.75
C ASN A 92 7.51 5.83 -13.74
N GLU A 93 6.57 5.77 -14.70
CA GLU A 93 5.43 6.69 -14.72
C GLU A 93 4.46 6.42 -13.56
N LEU A 94 4.20 5.15 -13.24
CA LEU A 94 3.45 4.76 -12.05
C LEU A 94 4.11 5.31 -10.78
N ALA A 95 5.44 5.21 -10.65
CA ALA A 95 6.14 5.75 -9.48
C ALA A 95 5.93 7.26 -9.31
N LYS A 96 5.98 8.03 -10.41
CA LYS A 96 5.72 9.48 -10.40
C LYS A 96 4.28 9.79 -9.99
N ASP A 97 3.31 9.06 -10.52
CA ASP A 97 1.90 9.31 -10.25
C ASP A 97 1.51 8.92 -8.82
N PHE A 98 2.02 7.79 -8.33
CA PHE A 98 1.82 7.40 -6.93
C PHE A 98 2.47 8.39 -5.96
N ALA A 99 3.65 8.94 -6.28
CA ALA A 99 4.25 9.99 -5.46
C ALA A 99 3.38 11.27 -5.42
N LYS A 100 2.78 11.67 -6.54
CA LYS A 100 1.83 12.81 -6.58
C LYS A 100 0.57 12.53 -5.75
N ILE A 101 0.01 11.33 -5.89
CA ILE A 101 -1.19 10.89 -5.17
C ILE A 101 -0.91 10.85 -3.67
N GLU A 102 0.24 10.29 -3.27
CA GLU A 102 0.67 10.24 -1.87
C GLU A 102 0.75 11.64 -1.28
N GLN A 103 1.49 12.55 -1.92
CA GLN A 103 1.64 13.92 -1.43
C GLN A 103 0.30 14.65 -1.34
N LYS A 104 -0.57 14.49 -2.35
CA LYS A 104 -1.90 15.10 -2.35
C LYS A 104 -2.75 14.55 -1.21
N THR A 105 -2.72 13.24 -0.99
CA THR A 105 -3.54 12.59 0.03
C THR A 105 -3.04 12.90 1.44
N VAL A 106 -1.72 12.94 1.65
CA VAL A 106 -1.10 13.41 2.90
C VAL A 106 -1.53 14.85 3.23
N LYS A 107 -1.52 15.76 2.23
CA LYS A 107 -2.03 17.12 2.42
C LYS A 107 -3.50 17.15 2.79
N LEU A 108 -4.34 16.33 2.14
CA LEU A 108 -5.77 16.24 2.47
C LEU A 108 -6.00 15.72 3.89
N VAL A 109 -5.23 14.72 4.34
CA VAL A 109 -5.28 14.24 5.72
C VAL A 109 -4.91 15.36 6.68
N ALA A 110 -3.79 16.04 6.45
CA ALA A 110 -3.36 17.15 7.30
C ALA A 110 -4.40 18.28 7.36
N GLU A 111 -4.99 18.66 6.23
CA GLU A 111 -6.05 19.66 6.17
C GLU A 111 -7.31 19.22 6.89
N ALA A 112 -7.76 17.97 6.67
CA ALA A 112 -8.94 17.42 7.33
C ALA A 112 -8.77 17.35 8.85
N THR A 113 -7.63 16.83 9.31
CA THR A 113 -7.31 16.75 10.74
C THR A 113 -7.20 18.14 11.37
N SER A 114 -6.64 19.14 10.67
CA SER A 114 -6.54 20.51 11.20
C SER A 114 -7.88 21.22 11.39
N LYS A 115 -8.90 20.83 10.61
CA LYS A 115 -10.27 21.39 10.66
C LYS A 115 -11.18 20.64 11.63
N MET A 116 -10.71 19.52 12.16
CA MET A 116 -11.46 18.64 13.03
C MET A 116 -11.68 19.32 14.38
N LYS A 117 -12.91 19.27 14.87
CA LYS A 117 -13.30 19.82 16.17
C LYS A 117 -13.34 18.72 17.22
N ALA A 118 -13.23 19.09 18.49
CA ALA A 118 -13.25 18.12 19.57
C ALA A 118 -14.59 17.37 19.63
N GLU A 119 -15.68 18.06 19.29
CA GLU A 119 -17.03 17.52 19.21
C GLU A 119 -17.13 16.37 18.20
N ASP A 120 -16.34 16.39 17.12
CA ASP A 120 -16.34 15.35 16.08
C ASP A 120 -15.88 13.98 16.63
N LEU A 121 -14.99 13.96 17.64
CA LEU A 121 -14.57 12.72 18.32
C LEU A 121 -15.73 12.09 19.10
N PHE A 122 -16.62 12.91 19.65
CA PHE A 122 -17.73 12.45 20.49
C PHE A 122 -18.96 12.06 19.66
N ASP A 123 -19.12 12.63 18.47
CA ASP A 123 -20.20 12.27 17.55
C ASP A 123 -19.95 10.95 16.82
N LEU A 124 -18.69 10.52 16.67
CA LEU A 124 -18.34 9.18 16.16
C LEU A 124 -18.92 8.06 17.05
N ASN A 125 -18.93 8.26 18.36
CA ASN A 125 -19.44 7.30 19.34
C ASN A 125 -20.99 7.23 19.38
N LYS A 126 -21.68 8.20 18.75
CA LYS A 126 -23.15 8.20 18.62
C LYS A 126 -23.63 7.49 17.37
N LYS A 127 -22.80 7.38 16.33
CA LYS A 127 -23.16 6.79 15.04
C LYS A 127 -22.71 5.34 14.86
N ASN A 128 -21.70 4.88 15.59
CA ASN A 128 -21.32 3.48 15.65
C ASN A 128 -21.21 3.05 17.10
N GLN A 129 -21.79 1.88 17.38
CA GLN A 129 -21.82 1.20 18.68
C GLN A 129 -20.48 1.34 19.41
N SER A 130 -20.58 1.61 20.71
CA SER A 130 -19.50 1.62 21.69
C SER A 130 -18.30 0.79 21.24
N ILE A 131 -17.16 1.45 21.01
CA ILE A 131 -15.88 0.76 21.09
C ILE A 131 -15.80 0.31 22.55
N GLU A 132 -16.23 -0.92 22.83
CA GLU A 132 -15.97 -1.59 24.09
C GLU A 132 -14.46 -1.76 24.19
N LEU A 133 -13.80 -0.81 24.85
CA LEU A 133 -12.54 -1.06 25.50
C LEU A 133 -12.84 -2.09 26.58
N THR A 134 -12.77 -3.38 26.23
CA THR A 134 -12.80 -4.47 27.19
C THR A 134 -11.74 -4.18 28.24
N SER A 135 -12.23 -3.83 29.42
CA SER A 135 -11.42 -3.40 30.55
C SER A 135 -10.56 -4.56 31.04
N LYS A 136 -9.25 -4.32 31.08
CA LYS A 136 -8.25 -4.87 32.01
C LYS A 136 -8.68 -6.08 32.87
N GLU A 137 -8.52 -7.28 32.33
CA GLU A 137 -8.04 -8.47 33.03
C GLU A 137 -7.21 -9.23 31.99
N ASN A 138 -5.88 -9.04 31.91
CA ASN A 138 -4.92 -9.99 32.47
C ASN A 138 -3.52 -9.36 32.46
N TYR A 139 -3.24 -8.53 33.45
CA TYR A 139 -1.89 -8.36 33.97
C TYR A 139 -1.91 -8.89 35.39
N THR A 140 -1.73 -10.21 35.55
CA THR A 140 -1.15 -10.88 36.72
C THR A 140 -1.10 -12.37 36.41
N GLY A 141 0.06 -12.99 36.63
CA GLY A 141 0.21 -14.45 36.55
C GLY A 141 1.31 -14.95 35.61
N ILE A 142 2.55 -14.47 35.79
CA ILE A 142 3.66 -15.41 35.68
C ILE A 142 3.57 -16.28 36.94
N GLU A 143 3.16 -17.54 36.81
CA GLU A 143 3.60 -18.65 37.66
C GLU A 143 3.15 -19.99 37.04
N THR A 144 4.15 -20.67 36.46
CA THR A 144 4.39 -22.12 36.45
C THR A 144 3.20 -23.08 36.71
N ALA A 145 2.92 -23.97 35.76
CA ALA A 145 3.07 -25.42 35.95
C ALA A 145 2.67 -26.18 34.68
N THR A 146 3.63 -26.97 34.20
CA THR A 146 3.48 -28.15 33.35
C THR A 146 2.33 -29.03 33.83
N ASP A 147 1.43 -29.44 32.94
CA ASP A 147 0.79 -30.76 33.11
C ASP A 147 0.57 -31.44 31.76
N ILE A 148 1.39 -32.46 31.52
CA ILE A 148 1.38 -33.33 30.35
C ILE A 148 0.52 -34.52 30.73
N SER A 149 -0.79 -34.34 30.76
CA SER A 149 -1.71 -35.46 30.95
C SER A 149 -3.01 -35.16 30.24
N ASN A 150 -3.04 -35.39 28.92
CA ASN A 150 -4.22 -35.85 28.16
C ASN A 150 -3.91 -36.02 26.66
N LEU A 151 -2.80 -36.70 26.35
CA LEU A 151 -2.67 -37.41 25.08
C LEU A 151 -2.82 -38.91 25.38
N LYS A 152 -4.03 -39.41 25.22
CA LYS A 152 -4.32 -40.82 24.93
C LYS A 152 -5.14 -40.88 23.66
#